data_AF-A0A127CHN7-F1
#
_entry.id   AF-A0A127CHN7-F1
#
_cell.length_a   1.000
_cell.length_b   1.000
_cell.length_c   1.000
_cell.angle_alpha   90.00
_cell.angle_beta   90.00
_cell.angle_gamma   90.00
#
_symmetry.space_group_name_H-M   'P 1'
#
loop_
_entity.id
_entity.type
_entity.pdbx_description
1 polymer ?
#
loop_
_entity_poly.entity_id
_entity_poly.type
_entity_poly.pdbx_seq_one_letter_code
_entity_poly.pdbx_strand_id
1 'polypeptide(L)'
;MLALYELGFEEKQFARVVYDNLGLFLQQLGIRHAIVSELAARQAHRRLPSNLLDLAEHEAAAVIAFSLVDAGVIREGPVGLKSLRSRETDLAIAALLFWLLSNRSLEEDDQTRLAAADMAVAVGDEIVAALKQKDQTALSALFEELAPHV
;
A
#
# COMPACT_ATOMS: atom_id res chain seq x y z
N MET A 1 13.60 -3.87 -13.56
CA MET A 1 12.18 -4.11 -13.85
C MET A 1 11.50 -3.99 -12.50
N LEU A 2 10.60 -3.03 -12.32
CA LEU A 2 10.17 -2.60 -10.99
C LEU A 2 9.28 -3.66 -10.32
N ALA A 3 9.39 -3.78 -9.00
CA ALA A 3 8.81 -4.87 -8.20
C ALA A 3 7.28 -4.96 -8.30
N LEU A 4 6.61 -3.90 -8.77
CA LEU A 4 5.17 -3.84 -8.96
C LEU A 4 4.67 -4.72 -10.13
N TYR A 5 5.52 -4.97 -11.13
CA TYR A 5 5.25 -5.94 -12.20
C TYR A 5 5.79 -7.35 -11.88
N GLU A 6 6.81 -7.45 -11.01
CA GLU A 6 7.32 -8.73 -10.50
C GLU A 6 6.48 -9.33 -9.37
N LEU A 7 5.61 -8.50 -8.76
CA LEU A 7 4.38 -8.93 -8.11
C LEU A 7 3.55 -9.68 -9.13
N GLY A 8 3.89 -10.96 -9.33
CA GLY A 8 3.19 -11.85 -10.23
C GLY A 8 1.70 -11.70 -9.97
N PHE A 9 0.97 -11.31 -11.01
CA PHE A 9 -0.48 -11.09 -11.07
C PHE A 9 -1.33 -12.30 -10.62
N GLU A 10 -0.68 -13.33 -10.08
CA GLU A 10 -1.34 -14.37 -9.33
C GLU A 10 -1.79 -13.81 -7.97
N GLU A 11 -3.11 -13.79 -7.80
CA GLU A 11 -3.81 -13.37 -6.59
C GLU A 11 -3.15 -13.83 -5.29
N LYS A 12 -2.60 -15.06 -5.26
CA LYS A 12 -1.94 -15.63 -4.08
C LYS A 12 -0.62 -14.92 -3.74
N GLN A 13 0.19 -14.61 -4.74
CA GLN A 13 1.47 -13.93 -4.55
C GLN A 13 1.24 -12.48 -4.13
N PHE A 14 0.31 -11.78 -4.79
CA PHE A 14 -0.12 -10.45 -4.40
C PHE A 14 -0.56 -10.40 -2.93
N ALA A 15 -1.50 -11.28 -2.55
CA ALA A 15 -2.03 -11.29 -1.20
C ALA A 15 -0.98 -11.61 -0.14
N ARG A 16 -0.03 -12.50 -0.46
CA ARG A 16 1.10 -12.81 0.42
C ARG A 16 2.01 -11.61 0.62
N VAL A 17 2.42 -10.92 -0.45
CA VAL A 17 3.29 -9.73 -0.33
C VAL A 17 2.61 -8.62 0.45
N VAL A 18 1.32 -8.38 0.19
CA VAL A 18 0.52 -7.41 0.95
C VAL A 18 0.45 -7.80 2.42
N TYR A 19 0.17 -9.07 2.73
CA TYR A 19 0.07 -9.57 4.10
C TYR A 19 1.40 -9.44 4.86
N ASP A 20 2.48 -9.95 4.27
CA ASP A 20 3.80 -10.01 4.90
C ASP A 20 4.35 -8.59 5.16
N ASN A 21 4.14 -7.64 4.24
CA ASN A 21 4.74 -6.30 4.35
C ASN A 21 3.88 -5.31 5.14
N LEU A 22 2.55 -5.33 4.99
CA LEU A 22 1.69 -4.42 5.77
C LEU A 22 1.85 -4.65 7.28
N GLY A 23 2.04 -5.91 7.70
CA GLY A 23 2.30 -6.20 9.11
C GLY A 23 3.55 -5.48 9.65
N LEU A 24 4.59 -5.36 8.82
CA LEU A 24 5.83 -4.69 9.17
C LEU A 24 5.68 -3.17 9.19
N PHE A 25 5.03 -2.60 8.17
CA PHE A 25 4.74 -1.15 8.14
C PHE A 25 3.86 -0.71 9.30
N LEU A 26 2.84 -1.50 9.66
CA LEU A 26 1.99 -1.22 10.81
C LEU A 26 2.79 -1.19 12.11
N GLN A 27 3.72 -2.13 12.30
CA GLN A 27 4.61 -2.15 13.47
C GLN A 27 5.53 -0.92 13.50
N GLN A 28 6.12 -0.56 12.36
CA GLN A 28 6.98 0.63 12.24
C GLN A 28 6.23 1.93 12.55
N LEU A 29 4.97 2.03 12.12
CA LEU A 29 4.07 3.15 12.42
C LEU A 29 3.47 3.10 13.84
N GLY A 30 3.87 2.12 14.66
CA GLY A 30 3.46 2.00 16.06
C GLY A 30 2.08 1.37 16.29
N ILE A 31 1.42 0.82 15.26
CA ILE A 31 0.13 0.13 15.42
C ILE A 31 0.35 -1.33 15.82
N ARG A 32 -0.07 -1.67 17.04
CA ARG A 32 0.10 -3.03 17.60
C ARG A 32 -1.17 -3.89 17.56
N HIS A 33 -2.32 -3.28 17.28
CA HIS A 33 -3.63 -3.94 17.37
C HIS A 33 -4.37 -3.97 16.02
N ALA A 34 -3.63 -3.84 14.92
CA ALA A 34 -4.16 -3.99 13.57
C ALA A 34 -4.01 -5.44 13.09
N ILE A 35 -4.98 -5.91 12.32
CA ILE A 35 -4.97 -7.22 11.67
C ILE A 35 -4.97 -7.00 10.16
N VAL A 36 -4.01 -7.61 9.47
CA VAL A 36 -3.98 -7.65 8.01
C VAL A 36 -4.73 -8.90 7.53
N SER A 37 -5.70 -8.72 6.63
CA SER A 37 -6.51 -9.81 6.09
C SER A 37 -6.02 -10.23 4.71
N GLU A 38 -5.36 -11.39 4.63
CA GLU A 38 -4.97 -11.98 3.34
C GLU A 38 -6.19 -12.21 2.42
N LEU A 39 -7.33 -12.64 2.99
CA LEU A 39 -8.58 -12.80 2.24
C LEU A 39 -9.05 -11.48 1.61
N ALA A 40 -8.99 -10.38 2.36
CA ALA A 40 -9.33 -9.06 1.84
C ALA A 40 -8.32 -8.60 0.76
N ALA A 41 -7.03 -8.93 0.91
CA ALA A 41 -6.02 -8.62 -0.11
C ALA A 41 -6.32 -9.37 -1.43
N ARG A 42 -6.73 -10.65 -1.36
CA ARG A 42 -7.21 -11.40 -2.53
C ARG A 42 -8.44 -10.76 -3.17
N GLN A 43 -9.38 -10.26 -2.35
CA GLN A 43 -10.56 -9.54 -2.84
C GLN A 43 -10.19 -8.21 -3.51
N ALA A 44 -9.22 -7.47 -2.95
CA ALA A 44 -8.68 -6.27 -3.57
C ALA A 44 -8.09 -6.58 -4.95
N HIS A 45 -7.28 -7.65 -5.05
CA HIS A 45 -6.70 -8.09 -6.32
C HIS A 45 -7.77 -8.38 -7.38
N ARG A 46 -8.82 -9.12 -7.02
CA ARG A 46 -9.93 -9.44 -7.96
C ARG A 46 -10.71 -8.23 -8.45
N ARG A 47 -10.64 -7.10 -7.75
CA ARG A 47 -11.29 -5.84 -8.11
C ARG A 47 -10.41 -4.93 -8.97
N LEU A 48 -9.13 -5.29 -9.15
CA LEU A 48 -8.24 -4.52 -10.01
C LEU A 48 -8.75 -4.56 -11.46
N PRO A 49 -8.66 -3.44 -12.18
CA PRO A 49 -9.15 -3.36 -13.55
C PRO A 49 -8.24 -4.18 -14.47
N SER A 50 -8.80 -4.76 -15.54
CA SER A 50 -8.06 -5.62 -16.46
C SER A 50 -6.96 -4.88 -17.24
N ASN A 51 -7.07 -3.55 -17.35
CA ASN A 51 -6.08 -2.69 -18.01
C ASN A 51 -5.03 -2.12 -17.03
N LEU A 52 -4.93 -2.64 -15.80
CA LEU A 52 -3.95 -2.14 -14.81
C LEU A 52 -2.51 -2.18 -15.36
N LEU A 53 -2.20 -3.19 -16.19
CA LEU A 53 -0.88 -3.35 -16.80
C LEU A 53 -0.55 -2.29 -17.86
N ASP A 54 -1.57 -1.65 -18.43
CA ASP A 54 -1.42 -0.62 -19.45
C ASP A 54 -1.18 0.77 -18.84
N LEU A 55 -1.34 0.90 -17.51
CA LEU A 55 -1.13 2.14 -16.77
C LEU A 55 0.34 2.34 -16.45
N ALA A 56 0.72 3.61 -16.22
CA ALA A 56 2.00 3.91 -15.61
C ALA A 56 2.05 3.35 -14.17
N GLU A 57 3.24 3.02 -13.68
CA GLU A 57 3.39 2.32 -12.39
C GLU A 57 2.80 3.10 -11.20
N HIS A 58 3.00 4.41 -11.17
CA HIS A 58 2.43 5.29 -10.14
C HIS A 58 0.89 5.36 -10.20
N GLU A 59 0.31 5.27 -11.41
CA GLU A 59 -1.14 5.20 -11.60
C GLU A 59 -1.68 3.85 -11.13
N ALA A 60 -1.00 2.75 -11.50
CA ALA A 60 -1.33 1.40 -11.05
C ALA A 60 -1.25 1.30 -9.52
N ALA A 61 -0.23 1.89 -8.91
CA ALA A 61 -0.10 1.99 -7.46
C ALA A 61 -1.30 2.73 -6.84
N ALA A 62 -1.68 3.89 -7.35
CA ALA A 62 -2.86 4.61 -6.86
C ALA A 62 -4.14 3.75 -6.92
N VAL A 63 -4.37 3.02 -8.02
CA VAL A 63 -5.50 2.08 -8.15
C VAL A 63 -5.43 0.95 -7.12
N ILE A 64 -4.26 0.37 -6.90
CA ILE A 64 -4.05 -0.68 -5.89
C ILE A 64 -4.33 -0.15 -4.49
N ALA A 65 -3.87 1.05 -4.15
CA ALA A 65 -4.10 1.66 -2.84
C ALA A 65 -5.60 1.77 -2.54
N PHE A 66 -6.39 2.28 -3.49
CA PHE A 66 -7.84 2.34 -3.33
C PHE A 66 -8.47 0.96 -3.18
N SER A 67 -8.02 -0.01 -3.97
CA SER A 67 -8.56 -1.38 -3.87
C SER A 67 -8.29 -2.02 -2.51
N LEU A 68 -7.09 -1.80 -1.94
CA LEU A 68 -6.72 -2.28 -0.60
C LEU A 68 -7.55 -1.60 0.50
N VAL A 69 -7.74 -0.28 0.39
CA VAL A 69 -8.59 0.50 1.31
C VAL A 69 -10.05 0.03 1.23
N ASP A 70 -10.62 -0.07 0.04
CA ASP A 70 -12.02 -0.45 -0.20
C ASP A 70 -12.31 -1.92 0.16
N ALA A 71 -11.30 -2.78 0.11
CA ALA A 71 -11.41 -4.16 0.61
C ALA A 71 -11.29 -4.26 2.13
N GLY A 72 -10.86 -3.19 2.82
CA GLY A 72 -10.63 -3.20 4.26
C GLY A 72 -9.55 -4.22 4.66
N VAL A 73 -8.42 -4.18 3.94
CA VAL A 73 -7.29 -5.10 4.13
C VAL A 73 -6.70 -5.00 5.53
N ILE A 74 -6.65 -3.79 6.08
CA ILE A 74 -6.22 -3.55 7.45
C ILE A 74 -7.46 -3.28 8.28
N ARG A 75 -7.56 -3.98 9.42
CA ARG A 75 -8.64 -3.78 10.39
C ARG A 75 -8.07 -3.43 11.75
N GLU A 76 -8.56 -2.36 12.33
CA GLU A 76 -8.22 -1.95 13.70
C GLU A 76 -9.37 -2.26 14.66
N GLY A 77 -9.00 -2.75 15.84
CA GLY A 77 -9.93 -2.98 16.94
C GLY A 77 -10.37 -4.44 17.11
N PRO A 78 -11.25 -4.71 18.09
CA PRO A 78 -11.68 -6.07 18.43
C PRO A 78 -12.41 -6.74 17.27
N VAL A 79 -12.14 -8.04 17.08
CA VAL A 79 -12.84 -8.88 16.10
C VAL A 79 -14.36 -8.80 16.34
N GLY A 80 -15.11 -8.30 15.36
CA GLY A 80 -16.58 -8.22 15.41
C GLY A 80 -17.17 -6.81 15.52
N LEU A 81 -16.35 -5.77 15.71
CA LEU A 81 -16.79 -4.37 15.62
C LEU A 81 -16.49 -3.77 14.24
N LYS A 82 -17.20 -2.69 13.89
CA LYS A 82 -16.89 -1.91 12.68
C LYS A 82 -15.45 -1.39 12.80
N SER A 83 -14.58 -1.91 11.95
CA SER A 83 -13.20 -1.42 11.83
C SER A 83 -13.23 0.07 11.54
N LEU A 84 -12.48 0.85 12.31
CA LEU A 84 -12.26 2.25 12.03
C LEU A 84 -11.04 2.35 11.10
N ARG A 85 -11.21 3.08 9.99
CA ARG A 85 -10.09 3.47 9.14
C ARG A 85 -9.34 4.58 9.85
N SER A 86 -8.07 4.35 10.18
CA SER A 86 -7.20 5.32 10.84
C SER A 86 -6.27 5.99 9.83
N ARG A 87 -5.66 7.10 10.24
CA ARG A 87 -4.60 7.76 9.45
C ARG A 87 -3.46 6.78 9.21
N GLU A 88 -3.06 6.05 10.24
CA GLU A 88 -1.92 5.17 10.22
C GLU A 88 -2.16 3.93 9.32
N THR A 89 -3.41 3.45 9.19
CA THR A 89 -3.74 2.41 8.19
C THR A 89 -3.55 2.90 6.75
N ASP A 90 -3.90 4.15 6.46
CA ASP A 90 -3.70 4.76 5.15
C ASP A 90 -2.20 4.94 4.86
N LEU A 91 -1.43 5.37 5.85
CA LEU A 91 0.02 5.50 5.73
C LEU A 91 0.72 4.16 5.51
N ALA A 92 0.28 3.09 6.18
CA ALA A 92 0.83 1.75 5.98
C ALA A 92 0.63 1.25 4.54
N ILE A 93 -0.54 1.52 3.94
CA ILE A 93 -0.82 1.18 2.54
C ILE A 93 0.05 2.02 1.60
N ALA A 94 0.19 3.33 1.85
CA ALA A 94 1.05 4.17 1.03
C ALA A 94 2.53 3.77 1.14
N ALA A 95 3.03 3.46 2.33
CA ALA A 95 4.39 2.96 2.56
C ALA A 95 4.64 1.65 1.80
N LEU A 96 3.67 0.73 1.81
CA LEU A 96 3.76 -0.48 0.97
C LEU A 96 3.95 -0.12 -0.50
N LEU A 97 3.22 0.86 -1.02
CA LEU A 97 3.28 1.20 -2.43
C LEU A 97 4.55 1.95 -2.81
N PHE A 98 5.03 2.86 -1.95
CA PHE A 98 6.35 3.45 -2.09
C PHE A 98 7.44 2.38 -2.12
N TRP A 99 7.39 1.42 -1.20
CA TRP A 99 8.33 0.31 -1.21
C TRP A 99 8.19 -0.51 -2.50
N LEU A 100 6.99 -0.84 -2.97
CA LEU A 100 6.82 -1.58 -4.22
C LEU A 100 7.32 -0.82 -5.47
N LEU A 101 7.23 0.50 -5.47
CA LEU A 101 7.71 1.38 -6.54
C LEU A 101 9.21 1.70 -6.45
N SER A 102 9.86 1.42 -5.32
CA SER A 102 11.30 1.64 -5.17
C SER A 102 12.10 0.69 -6.06
N ASN A 103 13.12 1.23 -6.73
CA ASN A 103 14.05 0.44 -7.54
C ASN A 103 15.19 -0.10 -6.66
N ARG A 104 14.90 -1.12 -5.85
CA ARG A 104 15.84 -1.62 -4.83
C ARG A 104 16.52 -2.92 -5.21
N SER A 105 17.70 -3.14 -4.64
CA SER A 105 18.33 -4.46 -4.56
C SER A 105 17.82 -5.25 -3.34
N LEU A 106 18.00 -6.57 -3.35
CA LEU A 106 17.62 -7.42 -2.20
C LEU A 106 18.40 -7.10 -0.91
N GLU A 107 19.59 -6.50 -1.03
CA GLU A 107 20.47 -6.18 0.11
C GLU A 107 20.02 -4.91 0.85
N GLU A 108 19.24 -4.05 0.18
CA GLU A 108 18.77 -2.76 0.69
C GLU A 108 17.32 -2.82 1.19
N ASP A 109 16.69 -4.00 1.15
CA ASP A 109 15.24 -4.14 1.29
C ASP A 109 14.70 -3.61 2.62
N ASP A 110 15.41 -3.84 3.73
CA ASP A 110 15.01 -3.35 5.06
C ASP A 110 15.17 -1.83 5.19
N GLN A 111 16.24 -1.25 4.61
CA GLN A 111 16.45 0.20 4.61
C GLN A 111 15.41 0.91 3.75
N THR A 112 15.09 0.31 2.61
CA THR A 112 14.06 0.80 1.69
C THR A 112 12.68 0.77 2.33
N ARG A 113 12.37 -0.28 3.11
CA ARG A 113 11.11 -0.33 3.90
C ARG A 113 11.05 0.80 4.93
N LEU A 114 12.15 1.09 5.62
CA LEU A 114 12.19 2.21 6.56
C LEU A 114 11.96 3.55 5.83
N ALA A 115 12.68 3.78 4.73
CA ALA A 115 12.54 4.99 3.92
C ALA A 115 11.11 5.17 3.38
N ALA A 116 10.46 4.09 2.96
CA ALA A 116 9.08 4.11 2.49
C ALA A 116 8.08 4.51 3.59
N ALA A 117 8.30 4.01 4.82
CA ALA A 117 7.51 4.38 5.98
C ALA A 117 7.70 5.85 6.35
N ASP A 118 8.96 6.31 6.39
CA ASP A 118 9.30 7.71 6.68
C ASP A 118 8.71 8.66 5.62
N MET A 119 8.78 8.28 4.34
CA MET A 119 8.19 9.04 3.23
C MET A 119 6.67 9.14 3.39
N ALA A 120 5.99 8.02 3.68
CA ALA A 120 4.55 8.03 3.92
C ALA A 120 4.17 8.92 5.11
N VAL A 121 4.96 8.95 6.18
CA VAL A 121 4.73 9.85 7.32
C VAL A 121 4.94 11.32 6.92
N ALA A 122 5.98 11.61 6.15
CA ALA A 122 6.35 12.96 5.74
C ALA A 122 5.25 13.65 4.91
N VAL A 123 4.60 12.91 4.00
CA VAL A 123 3.49 13.41 3.15
C VAL A 123 2.12 12.86 3.59
N GLY A 124 2.01 12.53 4.87
CA GLY A 124 0.88 11.76 5.38
C GLY A 124 -0.46 12.49 5.29
N ASP A 125 -0.47 13.81 5.36
CA ASP A 125 -1.71 14.59 5.31
C ASP A 125 -2.27 14.65 3.88
N GLU A 126 -1.39 14.76 2.88
CA GLU A 126 -1.70 14.70 1.46
C GLU A 126 -2.22 13.31 1.06
N ILE A 127 -1.54 12.24 1.51
CA ILE A 127 -1.98 10.85 1.30
C ILE A 127 -3.38 10.64 1.86
N VAL A 128 -3.60 11.02 3.12
CA VAL A 128 -4.90 10.83 3.78
C VAL A 128 -5.98 11.65 3.09
N ALA A 129 -5.67 12.89 2.67
CA ALA A 129 -6.60 13.73 1.93
C ALA A 129 -6.98 13.08 0.59
N ALA A 130 -6.01 12.63 -0.21
CA ALA A 130 -6.24 11.99 -1.49
C ALA A 130 -7.07 10.71 -1.34
N LEU A 131 -6.73 9.85 -0.36
CA LEU A 131 -7.46 8.61 -0.12
C LEU A 131 -8.88 8.84 0.43
N LYS A 132 -9.12 9.92 1.18
CA LYS A 132 -10.47 10.28 1.67
C LYS A 132 -11.34 10.87 0.56
N GLN A 133 -10.75 11.69 -0.30
CA GLN A 133 -11.43 12.36 -1.41
C GLN A 133 -11.56 11.47 -2.66
N LYS A 134 -10.95 10.28 -2.64
CA LYS A 134 -10.82 9.41 -3.82
C LYS A 134 -10.14 10.10 -5.01
N ASP A 135 -9.17 10.95 -4.69
CA ASP A 135 -8.38 11.68 -5.68
C ASP A 135 -7.21 10.82 -6.15
N GLN A 136 -7.47 10.03 -7.19
CA GLN A 136 -6.46 9.16 -7.80
C GLN A 136 -5.34 9.96 -8.46
N THR A 137 -5.64 11.13 -9.03
CA THR A 137 -4.64 11.97 -9.69
C THR A 137 -3.65 12.51 -8.66
N ALA A 138 -4.13 13.04 -7.54
CA ALA A 138 -3.26 13.52 -6.47
C ALA A 138 -2.40 12.39 -5.88
N LEU A 139 -3.00 11.22 -5.63
CA LEU A 139 -2.26 10.09 -5.08
C LEU A 139 -1.19 9.55 -6.05
N SER A 140 -1.52 9.47 -7.34
CA SER A 140 -0.56 9.07 -8.38
C SER A 140 0.60 10.06 -8.48
N ALA A 141 0.33 11.37 -8.41
CA ALA A 141 1.38 12.39 -8.47
C ALA A 141 2.36 12.26 -7.29
N LEU A 142 1.86 11.99 -6.07
CA LEU A 142 2.71 11.72 -4.90
C LEU A 142 3.60 10.49 -5.12
N PHE A 143 3.05 9.42 -5.70
CA PHE A 143 3.83 8.22 -6.00
C PHE A 143 4.89 8.44 -7.08
N GLU A 144 4.55 9.17 -8.14
CA GLU A 144 5.49 9.51 -9.22
C GLU A 144 6.66 10.36 -8.70
N GLU A 145 6.36 11.37 -7.89
CA GLU A 145 7.36 12.32 -7.39
C GLU A 145 8.28 11.68 -6.33
N LEU A 146 7.72 10.89 -5.42
CA LEU A 146 8.43 10.51 -4.19
C LEU A 146 8.96 9.09 -4.18
N ALA A 147 8.42 8.15 -4.96
CA ALA A 147 8.93 6.79 -5.00
C ALA A 147 10.42 6.67 -5.41
N PRO A 148 10.97 7.51 -6.31
CA PRO A 148 12.40 7.49 -6.62
C PRO A 148 13.31 7.93 -5.46
N HIS A 149 12.75 8.48 -4.38
CA HIS A 149 13.48 8.96 -3.20
C HIS A 149 13.43 7.98 -2.02
N VAL A 150 12.85 6.80 -2.24
CA VAL A 150 12.72 5.69 -1.28
C VAL A 150 13.74 4.61 -1.61
#